data_AF-A0A832ENS2-F1
#
_entry.id   AF-A0A832ENS2-F1
#
_cell.length_a   1.000
_cell.length_b   1.000
_cell.length_c   1.000
_cell.angle_alpha   90.00
_cell.angle_beta   90.00
_cell.angle_gamma   90.00
#
_symmetry.space_group_name_H-M   'P 1'
#
loop_
_entity.id
_entity.type
_entity.pdbx_description
1 polymer ?
#
loop_
_entity_poly.entity_id
_entity_poly.type
_entity_poly.pdbx_seq_one_letter_code
_entity_poly.pdbx_strand_id
1 'polypeptide(L)'
;MKNLKVKILLMISVLFFTIGTAKAFAQNIGDINQKINELKALEKVIDEKSAQLKTQQQNIENQKKQLEQSQNTIKSQLKNLNNQIEQAKKELEDLQKNIVSQKIQKLATIYAQAKPSAASEELSNMDPQTAAEILTFMQSRQAGAIISKMDPKTAANIFSLYLKSKHQ
;
A
#
# COMPACT_ATOMS: atom_id res chain seq x y z
N MET A 1 -43.94 47.10 -90.09
CA MET A 1 -42.71 47.28 -89.28
C MET A 1 -42.92 47.24 -87.76
N LYS A 2 -44.06 47.71 -87.21
CA LYS A 2 -44.30 47.78 -85.75
C LYS A 2 -44.33 46.42 -85.03
N ASN A 3 -44.96 45.40 -85.63
CA ASN A 3 -45.10 44.05 -85.03
C ASN A 3 -43.78 43.25 -84.99
N LEU A 4 -42.83 43.54 -85.87
CA LEU A 4 -41.54 42.85 -85.90
C LEU A 4 -40.64 43.30 -84.74
N LYS A 5 -40.66 44.60 -84.41
CA LYS A 5 -39.91 45.17 -83.28
C LYS A 5 -40.40 44.62 -81.93
N VAL A 6 -41.72 44.43 -81.77
CA VAL A 6 -42.30 43.87 -80.53
C VAL A 6 -41.93 42.40 -80.35
N LYS A 7 -41.93 41.59 -81.41
CA LYS A 7 -41.50 40.18 -81.35
C LYS A 7 -40.02 40.02 -81.01
N ILE A 8 -39.17 40.89 -81.55
CA ILE A 8 -37.72 40.90 -81.24
C ILE A 8 -37.49 41.29 -79.77
N LEU A 9 -38.20 42.29 -79.26
CA LEU A 9 -38.10 42.72 -77.86
C LEU A 9 -38.52 41.61 -76.88
N LEU A 10 -39.60 40.87 -77.19
CA LEU A 10 -40.04 39.72 -76.39
C LEU A 10 -39.03 38.56 -76.43
N MET A 11 -38.44 38.26 -77.58
CA MET A 11 -37.36 37.25 -77.72
C MET A 11 -36.15 37.61 -76.86
N ILE A 12 -35.73 38.87 -76.88
CA ILE A 12 -34.61 39.37 -76.08
C ILE A 12 -34.95 39.28 -74.58
N SER A 13 -36.17 39.65 -74.17
CA SER A 13 -36.61 39.53 -72.78
C SER A 13 -36.62 38.07 -72.29
N VAL A 14 -37.02 37.11 -73.13
CA VAL A 14 -36.98 35.68 -72.80
C VAL A 14 -35.54 35.18 -72.69
N LEU A 15 -34.64 35.63 -73.58
CA LEU A 15 -33.20 35.34 -73.50
C LEU A 15 -32.56 35.91 -72.23
N PHE A 16 -32.90 37.14 -71.82
CA PHE A 16 -32.39 37.71 -70.57
C PHE A 16 -32.92 36.98 -69.33
N PHE A 17 -34.18 36.53 -69.35
CA PHE A 17 -34.76 35.75 -68.26
C PHE A 17 -34.11 34.37 -68.12
N THR A 18 -33.82 33.67 -69.23
CA THR A 18 -33.14 32.36 -69.21
C THR A 18 -31.66 32.45 -68.83
N ILE A 19 -30.97 33.55 -69.17
CA ILE A 19 -29.60 33.80 -68.73
C ILE A 19 -29.56 34.12 -67.23
N GLY A 20 -30.53 34.87 -66.71
CA GLY A 20 -30.65 35.16 -65.28
C GLY A 20 -30.85 33.91 -64.42
N THR A 21 -31.69 32.97 -64.87
CA THR A 21 -31.89 31.68 -64.18
C THR A 21 -30.68 30.75 -64.28
N ALA A 22 -29.96 30.75 -65.41
CA ALA A 22 -28.72 30.00 -65.56
C ALA A 22 -27.61 30.48 -64.60
N LYS A 23 -27.50 31.80 -64.39
CA LYS A 23 -26.52 32.38 -63.43
C LYS A 23 -26.85 32.03 -61.98
N ALA A 24 -28.12 32.14 -61.58
CA ALA A 24 -28.56 31.76 -60.24
C ALA A 24 -28.38 30.25 -59.98
N PHE A 25 -28.64 29.41 -60.99
CA PHE A 25 -28.41 27.97 -60.93
C PHE A 25 -26.92 27.62 -60.82
N ALA A 26 -26.05 28.27 -61.60
CA ALA A 26 -24.60 28.07 -61.52
C ALA A 26 -24.03 28.48 -60.15
N GLN A 27 -24.54 29.58 -59.57
CA GLN A 27 -24.16 30.00 -58.22
C GLN A 27 -24.60 28.98 -57.16
N ASN A 28 -25.83 28.48 -57.22
CA ASN A 28 -26.32 27.43 -56.32
C ASN A 28 -25.48 26.14 -56.42
N ILE A 29 -25.06 25.74 -57.63
CA ILE A 29 -24.15 24.58 -57.80
C ILE A 29 -22.79 24.86 -57.15
N GLY A 30 -22.27 26.09 -57.28
CA GLY A 30 -21.04 26.51 -56.60
C GLY A 30 -21.14 26.38 -55.08
N ASP A 31 -22.22 26.88 -54.48
CA ASP A 31 -22.46 26.82 -53.03
C ASP A 31 -22.64 25.38 -52.53
N ILE A 32 -23.30 24.51 -53.30
CA ILE A 32 -23.44 23.09 -52.99
C ILE A 32 -22.08 22.40 -53.01
N ASN A 33 -21.25 22.66 -54.03
CA ASN A 33 -19.91 22.08 -54.13
C ASN A 33 -19.00 22.56 -52.98
N GLN A 34 -19.13 23.83 -52.57
CA GLN A 34 -18.42 24.34 -51.40
C GLN A 34 -18.82 23.58 -50.13
N LYS A 35 -20.13 23.41 -49.87
CA LYS A 35 -20.61 22.64 -48.70
C LYS A 35 -20.17 21.17 -48.74
N ILE A 36 -20.14 20.54 -49.91
CA ILE A 36 -19.62 19.17 -50.07
C ILE A 36 -18.14 19.11 -49.66
N ASN A 37 -17.34 20.10 -50.05
CA ASN A 37 -15.93 20.15 -49.69
C ASN A 37 -15.72 20.42 -48.18
N GLU A 38 -16.54 21.29 -47.58
CA GLU A 38 -16.55 21.53 -46.13
C GLU A 38 -16.93 20.26 -45.35
N LEU A 39 -17.96 19.53 -45.79
CA LEU A 39 -18.36 18.27 -45.18
C LEU A 39 -17.28 17.20 -45.27
N LYS A 40 -16.60 17.07 -46.42
CA LYS A 40 -15.45 16.16 -46.57
C LYS A 40 -14.29 16.55 -45.67
N ALA A 41 -14.02 17.84 -45.50
CA ALA A 41 -12.99 18.32 -44.58
C ALA A 41 -13.38 18.01 -43.12
N LEU A 42 -14.65 18.17 -42.76
CA LEU A 42 -15.16 17.83 -41.43
C LEU A 42 -15.10 16.33 -41.15
N GLU A 43 -15.47 15.49 -42.11
CA GLU A 43 -15.35 14.02 -42.03
C GLU A 43 -13.91 13.61 -41.73
N LYS A 44 -12.94 14.18 -42.46
CA LYS A 44 -11.51 13.93 -42.20
C LYS A 44 -11.10 14.34 -40.77
N VAL A 45 -11.57 15.49 -40.27
CA VAL A 45 -11.29 15.94 -38.90
C VAL A 45 -11.90 14.99 -37.87
N ILE A 46 -13.12 14.50 -38.12
CA ILE A 46 -13.79 13.52 -37.26
C ILE A 46 -13.00 12.20 -37.23
N ASP A 47 -12.54 11.72 -38.38
CA ASP A 47 -11.74 10.50 -38.49
C ASP A 47 -10.42 10.64 -37.71
N GLU A 48 -9.69 11.73 -37.92
CA GLU A 48 -8.46 12.04 -37.19
C GLU A 48 -8.72 12.11 -35.67
N LYS A 49 -9.80 12.78 -35.26
CA LYS A 49 -10.14 12.91 -33.84
C LYS A 49 -10.57 11.58 -33.23
N SER A 50 -11.31 10.76 -33.97
CA SER A 50 -11.74 9.43 -33.53
C SER A 50 -10.54 8.49 -33.35
N ALA A 51 -9.57 8.54 -34.27
CA ALA A 51 -8.32 7.81 -34.17
C ALA A 51 -7.51 8.26 -32.94
N GLN A 52 -7.37 9.58 -32.73
CA GLN A 52 -6.70 10.13 -31.54
C GLN A 52 -7.38 9.67 -30.24
N LEU A 53 -8.71 9.75 -30.16
CA LEU A 53 -9.47 9.31 -28.99
C LEU A 53 -9.29 7.82 -28.72
N LYS A 54 -9.29 6.99 -29.77
CA LYS A 54 -9.03 5.55 -29.65
C LYS A 54 -7.63 5.28 -29.09
N THR A 55 -6.59 5.97 -29.57
CA THR A 55 -5.24 5.86 -29.03
C THR A 55 -5.16 6.33 -27.57
N GLN A 56 -5.81 7.44 -27.23
CA GLN A 56 -5.87 7.94 -25.86
C GLN A 56 -6.57 6.94 -24.92
N GLN A 57 -7.69 6.36 -25.35
CA GLN A 57 -8.39 5.31 -24.60
C GLN A 57 -7.51 4.08 -24.36
N GLN A 58 -6.79 3.62 -25.39
CA GLN A 58 -5.84 2.51 -25.25
C GLN A 58 -4.71 2.83 -24.26
N ASN A 59 -4.18 4.06 -24.30
CA ASN A 59 -3.14 4.49 -23.37
C ASN A 59 -3.66 4.55 -21.93
N ILE A 60 -4.85 5.09 -21.71
CA ILE A 60 -5.49 5.15 -20.39
C ILE A 60 -5.72 3.73 -19.85
N GLU A 61 -6.22 2.82 -20.69
CA GLU A 61 -6.44 1.42 -20.30
C GLU A 61 -5.12 0.73 -19.92
N ASN A 62 -4.05 0.96 -20.68
CA ASN A 62 -2.73 0.43 -20.37
C ASN A 62 -2.17 1.02 -19.05
N GLN A 63 -2.31 2.33 -18.85
CA GLN A 63 -1.90 2.99 -17.61
C GLN A 63 -2.69 2.48 -16.40
N LYS A 64 -4.00 2.25 -16.55
CA LYS A 64 -4.85 1.67 -15.51
C LYS A 64 -4.37 0.27 -15.12
N LYS A 65 -4.07 -0.59 -16.10
CA LYS A 65 -3.52 -1.93 -15.84
C LYS A 65 -2.17 -1.88 -15.12
N GLN A 66 -1.27 -0.99 -15.55
CA GLN A 66 0.02 -0.79 -14.88
C GLN A 66 -0.16 -0.30 -13.44
N LEU A 67 -1.10 0.61 -13.21
CA LEU A 67 -1.41 1.12 -11.87
C LEU A 67 -1.95 0.02 -10.97
N GLU A 68 -2.88 -0.81 -11.46
CA GLU A 68 -3.42 -1.96 -10.72
C GLU A 68 -2.31 -2.98 -10.38
N GLN A 69 -1.41 -3.27 -11.32
CA GLN A 69 -0.24 -4.13 -11.08
C GLN A 69 0.71 -3.56 -10.03
N SER A 70 0.98 -2.25 -10.09
CA SER A 70 1.80 -1.55 -9.11
C SER A 70 1.17 -1.56 -7.72
N GLN A 71 -0.14 -1.28 -7.62
CA GLN A 71 -0.89 -1.35 -6.36
C GLN A 71 -0.85 -2.75 -5.75
N ASN A 72 -1.02 -3.80 -6.56
CA ASN A 72 -0.93 -5.18 -6.08
C ASN A 72 0.49 -5.53 -5.60
N THR A 73 1.51 -5.05 -6.31
CA THR A 73 2.91 -5.22 -5.91
C THR A 73 3.19 -4.55 -4.58
N ILE A 74 2.81 -3.28 -4.44
CA ILE A 74 2.98 -2.51 -3.19
C ILE A 74 2.24 -3.18 -2.03
N LYS A 75 1.01 -3.65 -2.26
CA LYS A 75 0.22 -4.36 -1.24
C LYS A 75 0.91 -5.66 -0.79
N SER A 76 1.48 -6.41 -1.72
CA SER A 76 2.25 -7.62 -1.42
C SER A 76 3.52 -7.30 -0.62
N GLN A 77 4.26 -6.27 -1.03
CA GLN A 77 5.46 -5.80 -0.33
C GLN A 77 5.13 -5.33 1.09
N LEU A 78 4.07 -4.55 1.29
CA LEU A 78 3.62 -4.13 2.61
C LEU A 78 3.27 -5.32 3.51
N LYS A 79 2.58 -6.32 2.98
CA LYS A 79 2.26 -7.55 3.74
C LYS A 79 3.54 -8.28 4.15
N ASN A 80 4.50 -8.42 3.23
CA ASN A 80 5.78 -9.07 3.54
C ASN A 80 6.56 -8.28 4.61
N LEU A 81 6.65 -6.96 4.45
CA LEU A 81 7.37 -6.10 5.39
C LEU A 81 6.75 -6.16 6.79
N ASN A 82 5.42 -6.16 6.89
CA ASN A 82 4.73 -6.31 8.17
C ASN A 82 5.02 -7.67 8.83
N ASN A 83 5.05 -8.76 8.04
CA ASN A 83 5.42 -10.08 8.55
C ASN A 83 6.87 -10.11 9.05
N GLN A 84 7.80 -9.48 8.33
CA GLN A 84 9.20 -9.39 8.74
C GLN A 84 9.38 -8.58 10.02
N ILE A 85 8.66 -7.46 10.16
CA ILE A 85 8.67 -6.66 11.39
C ILE A 85 8.15 -7.48 12.57
N GLU A 86 7.08 -8.24 12.39
CA GLU A 86 6.51 -9.07 13.45
C GLU A 86 7.47 -10.21 13.87
N GLN A 87 8.10 -10.86 12.89
CA GLN A 87 9.12 -11.88 13.14
C GLN A 87 10.32 -11.29 13.88
N ALA A 88 10.85 -10.15 13.42
CA ALA A 88 11.98 -9.49 14.05
C ALA A 88 11.68 -9.05 15.49
N LYS A 89 10.45 -8.57 15.77
CA LYS A 89 10.02 -8.26 17.14
C LYS A 89 10.02 -9.49 18.03
N LYS A 90 9.44 -10.59 17.55
CA LYS A 90 9.40 -11.84 18.29
C LYS A 90 10.82 -12.39 18.57
N GLU A 91 11.68 -12.37 17.56
CA GLU A 91 13.09 -12.77 17.72
C GLU A 91 13.82 -11.88 18.73
N LEU A 92 13.58 -10.57 18.72
CA LEU A 92 14.15 -9.64 19.69
C LEU A 92 13.67 -9.96 21.11
N GLU A 93 12.38 -10.20 21.31
CA GLU A 93 11.80 -10.58 22.61
C GLU A 93 12.39 -11.90 23.10
N ASP A 94 12.51 -12.91 22.24
CA ASP A 94 13.09 -14.21 22.56
C ASP A 94 14.58 -14.07 22.90
N LEU A 95 15.34 -13.27 22.16
CA LEU A 95 16.73 -12.96 22.46
C LEU A 95 16.89 -12.25 23.81
N GLN A 96 16.04 -11.27 24.11
CA GLN A 96 16.06 -10.57 25.40
C GLN A 96 15.76 -11.53 26.55
N LYS A 97 14.73 -12.37 26.43
CA LYS A 97 14.41 -13.41 27.43
C LYS A 97 15.58 -14.38 27.62
N ASN A 98 16.21 -14.82 26.53
CA ASN A 98 17.36 -15.72 26.59
C ASN A 98 18.57 -15.09 27.29
N ILE A 99 18.89 -13.82 27.00
CA ILE A 99 19.98 -13.10 27.65
C ILE A 99 19.72 -12.94 29.15
N VAL A 100 18.48 -12.55 29.53
CA VAL A 100 18.10 -12.44 30.94
C VAL A 100 18.22 -13.79 31.63
N SER A 101 17.65 -14.85 31.04
CA SER A 101 17.74 -16.22 31.57
C SER A 101 19.18 -16.69 31.75
N GLN A 102 20.07 -16.47 30.78
CA GLN A 102 21.49 -16.80 30.89
C GLN A 102 22.20 -16.04 32.03
N LYS A 103 21.88 -14.76 32.22
CA LYS A 103 22.43 -13.97 33.33
C LYS A 103 21.96 -14.51 34.67
N ILE A 104 20.67 -14.82 34.81
CA ILE A 104 20.12 -15.43 36.03
C ILE A 104 20.74 -16.80 36.29
N GLN A 105 20.91 -17.66 35.28
CA GLN A 105 21.58 -18.96 35.41
C GLN A 105 23.03 -18.82 35.91
N LYS A 106 23.75 -17.81 35.42
CA LYS A 106 25.11 -17.52 35.88
C LYS A 106 25.12 -17.07 37.35
N LEU A 107 24.19 -16.20 37.75
CA LEU A 107 24.02 -15.82 39.15
C LEU A 107 23.66 -17.02 40.04
N ALA A 108 22.77 -17.90 39.58
CA ALA A 108 22.43 -19.13 40.28
C ALA A 108 23.65 -20.01 40.52
N THR A 109 24.52 -20.13 39.53
CA THR A 109 25.79 -20.89 39.66
C THR A 109 26.72 -20.25 40.70
N ILE A 110 26.86 -18.92 40.68
CA ILE A 110 27.71 -18.19 41.63
C ILE A 110 27.19 -18.39 43.06
N TYR A 111 25.89 -18.17 43.29
CA TYR A 111 25.28 -18.31 44.60
C TYR A 111 25.23 -19.77 45.09
N ALA A 112 25.10 -20.74 44.18
CA ALA A 112 25.15 -22.16 44.52
C ALA A 112 26.54 -22.62 45.01
N GLN A 113 27.60 -21.95 44.58
CA GLN A 113 28.98 -22.21 45.01
C GLN A 113 29.35 -21.45 46.28
N ALA A 114 28.60 -20.42 46.63
CA ALA A 114 28.81 -19.62 47.84
C ALA A 114 28.41 -20.39 49.12
N LYS A 115 28.88 -19.91 50.28
CA LYS A 115 28.45 -20.46 51.57
C LYS A 115 26.94 -20.19 51.76
N PRO A 116 26.13 -21.19 52.16
CA PRO A 116 24.68 -21.02 52.25
C PRO A 116 24.22 -19.84 53.11
N SER A 117 24.93 -19.53 54.21
CA SER A 117 24.61 -18.40 55.08
C SER A 117 24.89 -17.03 54.44
N ALA A 118 25.97 -16.92 53.66
CA ALA A 118 26.30 -15.67 52.97
C ALA A 118 25.34 -15.45 51.79
N ALA A 119 25.08 -16.51 51.02
CA ALA A 119 24.09 -16.46 49.95
C ALA A 119 22.68 -16.13 50.49
N SER A 120 22.27 -16.69 51.63
CA SER A 120 20.96 -16.38 52.21
C SER A 120 20.82 -14.93 52.62
N GLU A 121 21.88 -14.32 53.15
CA GLU A 121 21.88 -12.91 53.54
C GLU A 121 21.78 -11.99 52.31
N GLU A 122 22.60 -12.22 51.28
CA GLU A 122 22.55 -11.43 50.06
C GLU A 122 21.22 -11.60 49.30
N LEU A 123 20.74 -12.83 49.13
CA LEU A 123 19.46 -13.11 48.45
C LEU A 123 18.25 -12.57 49.24
N SER A 124 18.34 -12.44 50.57
CA SER A 124 17.26 -11.86 51.39
C SER A 124 17.17 -10.35 51.25
N ASN A 125 18.26 -9.69 50.84
CA ASN A 125 18.36 -8.23 50.72
C ASN A 125 18.13 -7.73 49.29
N MET A 126 18.04 -8.62 48.29
CA MET A 126 17.71 -8.25 46.92
C MET A 126 16.20 -8.29 46.66
N ASP A 127 15.82 -7.92 45.44
CA ASP A 127 14.44 -8.03 44.98
C ASP A 127 13.94 -9.50 45.11
N PRO A 128 12.81 -9.74 45.81
CA PRO A 128 12.31 -11.09 46.07
C PRO A 128 11.99 -11.90 44.81
N GLN A 129 11.59 -11.24 43.72
CA GLN A 129 11.31 -11.90 42.43
C GLN A 129 12.61 -12.40 41.81
N THR A 130 13.64 -11.56 41.80
CA THR A 130 14.97 -11.91 41.30
C THR A 130 15.58 -13.06 42.11
N ALA A 131 15.47 -13.02 43.44
CA ALA A 131 15.93 -14.10 44.30
C ALA A 131 15.20 -15.42 43.99
N ALA A 132 13.89 -15.38 43.79
CA ALA A 132 13.10 -16.55 43.41
C ALA A 132 13.52 -17.14 42.05
N GLU A 133 13.75 -16.30 41.04
CA GLU A 133 14.23 -16.72 39.72
C GLU A 133 15.63 -17.37 39.80
N ILE A 134 16.56 -16.77 40.54
CA ILE A 134 17.89 -17.33 40.78
C ILE A 134 17.77 -18.73 41.42
N LEU A 135 16.90 -18.89 42.42
CA LEU A 135 16.66 -20.17 43.07
C LEU A 135 16.02 -21.21 42.13
N THR A 136 15.26 -20.79 41.11
CA THR A 136 14.68 -21.69 40.08
C THR A 136 15.76 -22.42 39.28
N PHE A 137 16.91 -21.79 39.03
CA PHE A 137 18.02 -22.40 38.29
C PHE A 137 19.03 -23.15 39.16
N MET A 138 18.83 -23.22 40.48
CA MET A 138 19.68 -23.98 41.40
C MET A 138 19.20 -25.43 41.57
N GLN A 139 20.10 -26.32 42.00
CA GLN A 139 19.69 -27.65 42.45
C GLN A 139 18.86 -27.55 43.74
N SER A 140 17.80 -28.35 43.85
CA SER A 140 16.85 -28.28 44.98
C SER A 140 17.51 -28.36 46.35
N ARG A 141 18.59 -29.14 46.49
CA ARG A 141 19.36 -29.25 47.74
C ARG A 141 20.08 -27.94 48.11
N GLN A 142 20.69 -27.28 47.13
CA GLN A 142 21.39 -26.01 47.33
C GLN A 142 20.41 -24.89 47.64
N ALA A 143 19.34 -24.77 46.84
CA ALA A 143 18.25 -23.82 47.09
C ALA A 143 17.64 -24.02 48.49
N GLY A 144 17.35 -25.26 48.87
CA GLY A 144 16.83 -25.58 50.20
C GLY A 144 17.79 -25.23 51.33
N ALA A 145 19.10 -25.48 51.15
CA ALA A 145 20.11 -25.11 52.13
C ALA A 145 20.18 -23.58 52.33
N ILE A 146 20.09 -22.80 51.26
CA ILE A 146 20.09 -21.33 51.32
C ILE A 146 18.80 -20.81 51.97
N ILE A 147 17.63 -21.28 51.53
CA ILE A 147 16.33 -20.86 52.09
C ILE A 147 16.24 -21.18 53.59
N SER A 148 16.78 -22.32 54.03
CA SER A 148 16.76 -22.72 55.46
C SER A 148 17.55 -21.78 56.39
N LYS A 149 18.38 -20.90 55.82
CA LYS A 149 19.18 -19.90 56.53
C LYS A 149 18.58 -18.49 56.50
N MET A 150 17.49 -18.30 55.76
CA MET A 150 16.76 -17.03 55.70
C MET A 150 15.80 -16.87 56.89
N ASP A 151 15.36 -15.63 57.14
CA ASP A 151 14.22 -15.39 58.04
C ASP A 151 12.94 -16.07 57.50
N PRO A 152 12.10 -16.71 58.36
CA PRO A 152 10.91 -17.43 57.92
C PRO A 152 9.94 -16.61 57.06
N LYS A 153 9.78 -15.30 57.33
CA LYS A 153 8.87 -14.45 56.55
C LYS A 153 9.45 -14.17 55.16
N THR A 154 10.74 -13.86 55.09
CA THR A 154 11.45 -13.62 53.82
C THR A 154 11.47 -14.89 52.97
N ALA A 155 11.79 -16.03 53.58
CA ALA A 155 11.77 -17.35 52.94
C ALA A 155 10.39 -17.65 52.33
N ALA A 156 9.32 -17.47 53.10
CA ALA A 156 7.95 -17.72 52.64
C ALA A 156 7.58 -16.82 51.45
N ASN A 157 7.97 -15.54 51.49
CA ASN A 157 7.72 -14.61 50.39
C ASN A 157 8.43 -15.06 49.09
N ILE A 158 9.74 -15.28 49.15
CA ILE A 158 10.54 -15.73 47.99
C ILE A 158 10.03 -17.09 47.48
N PHE A 159 9.70 -18.02 48.37
CA PHE A 159 9.16 -19.33 47.99
C PHE A 159 7.81 -19.23 47.28
N SER A 160 6.95 -18.29 47.68
CA SER A 160 5.67 -18.05 47.00
C SER A 160 5.86 -17.56 45.56
N LEU A 161 6.91 -16.77 45.30
CA LEU A 161 7.26 -16.28 43.97
C LEU A 161 7.95 -17.36 43.13
N TYR A 162 8.79 -18.19 43.77
CA TYR A 162 9.43 -19.36 43.16
C TYR A 162 8.41 -20.37 42.59
N LEU A 163 7.26 -20.53 43.25
CA LEU A 163 6.19 -21.38 42.73
C LEU A 163 5.50 -20.77 41.50
N LYS A 164 5.43 -19.44 41.41
CA LYS A 164 4.80 -18.73 40.28
C LYS A 164 5.71 -18.64 39.06
N SER A 165 7.03 -18.60 39.24
CA SER A 165 8.01 -18.52 38.14
C SER A 165 8.05 -19.78 37.27
N LYS A 166 7.53 -20.92 37.76
CA LYS A 166 7.53 -22.22 37.05
C LYS A 166 6.44 -22.37 35.97
N HIS A 167 5.65 -21.32 35.68
CA HIS A 167 4.44 -21.42 34.85
C HIS A 167 4.34 -20.43 33.67
N GLN A 168 5.46 -19.97 33.11
CA GLN A 168 5.44 -19.21 31.83
C GLN A 168 6.42 -19.78 30.83
#